data_AF-A0A7X8WA47-F1
#
_entry.id   AF-A0A7X8WA47-F1
#
_cell.length_a   1.000
_cell.length_b   1.000
_cell.length_c   1.000
_cell.angle_alpha   90.00
_cell.angle_beta   90.00
_cell.angle_gamma   90.00
#
_symmetry.space_group_name_H-M   'P 1'
#
loop_
_entity.id
_entity.type
_entity.pdbx_description
1 polymer ?
#
loop_
_entity_poly.entity_id
_entity_poly.type
_entity_poly.pdbx_seq_one_letter_code
_entity_poly.pdbx_strand_id
1 'polypeptide(L)'
;MRKKLQNITNKLIPIGAILLVIGIWAFICAEDIVPAFMLPSPNDVVRAFIGDFALLMKHASVTLVEAFWGLVVGIAIGFVVSILMDQFNFAYRGFYPLVVITQTIPTIAIAPLLVLWMG
;
A
#
# COMPACT_ATOMS: atom_id res chain seq x y z
N MET A 1 39.58 5.00 -12.32
CA MET A 1 38.12 5.15 -12.60
C MET A 1 37.43 5.70 -11.36
N ARG A 2 37.12 7.00 -11.30
CA ARG A 2 36.33 7.60 -10.20
C ARG A 2 34.91 7.85 -10.70
N LYS A 3 33.94 7.02 -10.30
CA LYS A 3 32.51 7.31 -10.55
C LYS A 3 32.14 8.54 -9.72
N LYS A 4 31.88 9.68 -10.37
CA LYS A 4 31.29 10.87 -9.71
C LYS A 4 29.97 10.44 -9.07
N LEU A 5 29.86 10.57 -7.75
CA LEU A 5 28.61 10.37 -7.02
C LEU A 5 27.58 11.36 -7.60
N GLN A 6 26.48 10.81 -8.14
CA GLN A 6 25.40 11.60 -8.72
C GLN A 6 24.81 12.50 -7.62
N ASN A 7 24.78 13.80 -7.89
CA ASN A 7 24.28 14.79 -6.95
C ASN A 7 22.75 14.70 -6.86
N ILE A 8 22.25 13.82 -5.99
CA ILE A 8 20.83 13.62 -5.66
C ILE A 8 20.16 14.87 -5.03
N THR A 9 20.91 15.95 -4.82
CA THR A 9 20.45 17.20 -4.21
C THR A 9 19.72 18.12 -5.20
N ASN A 10 19.70 17.82 -6.51
CA ASN A 10 19.06 18.71 -7.48
C ASN A 10 17.53 18.57 -7.47
N LYS A 11 16.88 19.17 -6.46
CA LYS A 11 15.42 19.17 -6.24
C LYS A 11 14.63 19.73 -7.43
N LEU A 12 15.26 20.51 -8.31
CA LEU A 12 14.64 21.09 -9.50
C LEU A 12 14.16 20.03 -10.49
N ILE A 13 14.90 18.93 -10.66
CA ILE A 13 14.55 17.88 -11.62
C ILE A 13 13.31 17.10 -11.16
N PRO A 14 13.22 16.61 -9.90
CA PRO A 14 12.00 15.99 -9.39
C PRO A 14 10.78 16.91 -9.38
N ILE A 15 10.95 18.18 -8.96
CA ILE A 15 9.85 19.15 -8.92
C ILE A 15 9.32 19.43 -10.33
N GLY A 16 10.23 19.62 -11.30
CA GLY A 16 9.85 19.80 -12.70
C GLY A 16 9.09 18.60 -13.27
N ALA A 17 9.52 17.38 -12.92
CA ALA A 17 8.81 16.16 -13.33
C ALA A 17 7.39 16.09 -12.74
N ILE A 18 7.20 16.41 -11.46
CA ILE A 18 5.88 16.43 -10.81
C ILE A 18 4.98 17.48 -11.47
N LEU A 19 5.49 18.70 -11.69
CA LEU A 19 4.73 19.77 -12.34
C LEU A 19 4.35 19.40 -13.77
N LEU A 20 5.24 18.72 -14.51
CA LEU A 20 4.95 18.23 -15.85
C LEU A 20 3.83 17.18 -15.84
N VAL A 21 3.85 16.23 -14.89
CA VAL A 21 2.77 15.24 -14.73
C VAL A 21 1.45 15.91 -14.39
N ILE A 22 1.44 16.85 -13.45
CA ILE A 22 0.23 17.61 -13.08
C ILE A 22 -0.27 18.45 -14.25
N GLY A 23 0.63 19.07 -15.01
CA GLY A 23 0.30 19.86 -16.20
C GLY A 23 -0.35 19.01 -17.30
N ILE A 24 0.21 17.83 -17.59
CA ILE A 24 -0.37 16.87 -18.54
C ILE A 24 -1.75 16.42 -18.07
N TRP A 25 -1.90 16.07 -16.79
CA TRP A 25 -3.20 15.69 -16.22
C TRP A 25 -4.23 16.81 -16.34
N ALA A 26 -3.87 18.03 -15.94
CA ALA A 26 -4.74 19.20 -16.06
C ALA A 26 -5.14 19.48 -17.52
N PHE A 27 -4.22 19.32 -18.46
CA PHE A 27 -4.48 19.48 -19.90
C PHE A 27 -5.45 18.43 -20.42
N ILE A 28 -5.25 17.14 -20.08
CA ILE A 28 -6.15 16.05 -20.49
C ILE A 28 -7.58 16.28 -19.98
N CYS A 29 -7.73 16.76 -18.74
CA CYS A 29 -9.04 17.10 -18.17
C CYS A 29 -9.65 18.35 -18.81
N ALA A 30 -8.86 19.36 -19.18
CA ALA A 30 -9.36 20.61 -19.77
C ALA A 30 -9.89 20.43 -21.20
N GLU A 31 -9.27 19.52 -21.96
CA GLU A 31 -9.65 19.20 -23.35
C GLU A 31 -10.77 18.13 -23.44
N ASP A 32 -11.37 17.74 -22.32
CA ASP A 32 -12.42 16.70 -22.23
C ASP A 32 -12.05 15.38 -22.95
N ILE A 33 -10.74 15.07 -23.04
CA ILE A 33 -10.23 13.86 -23.70
C ILE A 33 -10.70 12.61 -22.95
N VAL A 34 -10.84 12.73 -21.61
CA VAL A 34 -11.32 11.68 -20.72
C VAL A 34 -12.53 12.21 -19.94
N PRO A 35 -13.64 11.47 -19.86
CA PRO A 35 -14.79 11.90 -19.08
C PRO A 35 -14.44 12.18 -17.60
N ALA A 36 -14.98 13.27 -17.05
CA ALA A 36 -14.67 13.72 -15.68
C ALA A 36 -14.98 12.69 -14.58
N PHE A 37 -15.89 11.74 -14.83
CA PHE A 37 -16.17 10.65 -13.88
C PHE A 37 -15.07 9.59 -13.84
N MET A 38 -14.27 9.45 -14.90
CA MET A 38 -13.11 8.55 -14.94
C MET A 38 -11.84 9.25 -14.44
N LEU A 39 -11.66 10.53 -14.79
CA LEU A 39 -10.50 11.31 -14.42
C LEU A 39 -10.91 12.73 -14.00
N PRO A 40 -11.23 12.96 -12.72
CA PRO A 40 -11.54 14.30 -12.23
C PRO A 40 -10.33 15.23 -12.35
N SER A 41 -10.58 16.53 -12.47
CA SER A 41 -9.49 17.51 -12.56
C SER A 41 -8.69 17.58 -11.25
N PRO A 42 -7.41 18.00 -11.28
CA PRO A 42 -6.62 18.17 -10.06
C PRO A 42 -7.30 19.07 -9.02
N ASN A 43 -8.01 20.12 -9.48
CA ASN A 43 -8.74 21.03 -8.59
C ASN A 43 -9.94 20.35 -7.92
N ASP A 44 -10.66 19.50 -8.64
CA ASP A 44 -11.80 18.76 -8.09
C ASP A 44 -11.34 17.73 -7.06
N VAL A 45 -10.19 17.07 -7.30
CA VAL A 45 -9.56 16.17 -6.32
C VAL A 45 -9.21 16.93 -5.04
N VAL A 46 -8.62 18.12 -5.14
CA VAL A 46 -8.29 18.94 -3.95
C VAL A 46 -9.55 19.39 -3.21
N ARG A 47 -10.60 19.80 -3.94
CA ARG A 47 -11.88 20.19 -3.33
C ARG A 47 -12.55 19.02 -2.61
N ALA A 48 -12.60 17.85 -3.24
CA ALA A 48 -13.13 16.63 -2.64
C ALA A 48 -12.32 16.23 -1.41
N PHE A 49 -10.99 16.28 -1.49
CA PHE A 49 -10.11 15.97 -0.36
C PHE A 49 -10.38 16.87 0.86
N ILE A 50 -10.56 18.17 0.65
CA ILE A 50 -10.85 19.12 1.74
C ILE A 50 -12.28 18.93 2.25
N GLY A 51 -13.26 18.78 1.35
CA GLY A 51 -14.67 18.61 1.70
C GLY A 51 -14.92 17.34 2.51
N ASP A 52 -14.31 16.23 2.09
CA ASP A 52 -14.46 14.92 2.72
C ASP A 52 -13.36 14.61 3.74
N PHE A 53 -12.52 15.60 4.11
CA PHE A 53 -11.35 15.38 4.96
C PHE A 53 -11.70 14.67 6.27
N ALA A 54 -12.79 15.07 6.95
CA ALA A 54 -13.23 14.44 8.18
C ALA A 54 -13.65 12.97 7.98
N LEU A 55 -14.32 12.67 6.87
CA LEU A 55 -14.71 11.31 6.49
C LEU A 55 -13.48 10.46 6.15
N LEU A 56 -12.55 11.00 5.36
CA LEU A 56 -11.27 10.38 5.02
C LEU A 56 -10.46 10.06 6.27
N MET A 57 -10.36 11.00 7.22
CA MET A 57 -9.67 10.77 8.50
C MET A 57 -10.35 9.70 9.35
N LYS A 58 -11.69 9.64 9.35
CA LYS A 58 -12.43 8.56 10.01
C LYS A 58 -12.06 7.21 9.40
N HIS A 59 -12.13 7.06 8.08
CA HIS A 59 -11.77 5.79 7.42
C HIS A 59 -10.28 5.44 7.61
N ALA A 60 -9.39 6.41 7.49
CA ALA A 60 -7.97 6.22 7.75
C ALA A 60 -7.71 5.73 9.17
N SER A 61 -8.43 6.27 10.17
CA SER A 61 -8.29 5.82 11.56
C SER A 61 -8.72 4.37 11.75
N VAL A 62 -9.82 3.95 11.13
CA VAL A 62 -10.30 2.56 11.17
C VAL A 62 -9.27 1.63 10.53
N THR A 63 -8.82 1.94 9.31
CA THR A 63 -7.79 1.15 8.61
C THR A 63 -6.49 1.06 9.41
N LEU A 64 -6.07 2.14 10.07
CA LEU A 64 -4.88 2.15 10.91
C LEU A 64 -5.04 1.24 12.14
N VAL A 65 -6.20 1.27 12.80
CA VAL A 65 -6.49 0.40 13.95
C VAL A 65 -6.55 -1.07 13.53
N GLU A 66 -7.21 -1.38 12.41
CA GLU A 66 -7.25 -2.73 11.85
C GLU A 66 -5.85 -3.23 11.48
N ALA A 67 -5.06 -2.41 10.79
CA ALA A 67 -3.69 -2.73 10.43
C ALA A 67 -2.80 -2.91 11.66
N PHE A 68 -2.97 -2.08 12.69
CA PHE A 68 -2.22 -2.17 13.93
C PHE A 68 -2.50 -3.49 14.65
N TRP A 69 -3.77 -3.86 14.85
CA TRP A 69 -4.11 -5.13 15.48
C TRP A 69 -3.71 -6.34 14.64
N GLY A 70 -3.89 -6.28 13.31
CA GLY A 70 -3.40 -7.31 12.40
C GLY A 70 -1.89 -7.51 12.50
N LEU A 71 -1.12 -6.43 12.58
CA LEU A 71 0.33 -6.47 12.78
C LEU A 71 0.72 -7.07 14.13
N VAL A 72 0.09 -6.62 15.22
CA VAL A 72 0.36 -7.12 16.58
C VAL A 72 0.11 -8.61 16.67
N VAL A 73 -1.04 -9.07 16.19
CA VAL A 73 -1.39 -10.50 16.18
C VAL A 73 -0.43 -11.28 15.27
N GLY A 74 -0.12 -10.77 14.08
CA GLY A 74 0.82 -11.39 13.16
C GLY A 74 2.23 -11.54 13.74
N ILE A 75 2.76 -10.51 14.40
CA ILE A 75 4.05 -10.55 15.09
C ILE A 75 4.01 -11.57 16.23
N ALA A 76 2.97 -11.54 17.07
CA ALA A 76 2.86 -12.47 18.20
C ALA A 76 2.86 -13.92 17.74
N ILE A 77 2.04 -14.26 16.73
CA ILE A 77 1.97 -15.62 16.17
C ILE A 77 3.31 -15.98 15.51
N GLY A 78 3.86 -15.10 14.67
CA GLY A 78 5.12 -15.34 13.98
C GLY A 78 6.29 -15.57 14.94
N PHE A 79 6.34 -14.81 16.03
CA PHE A 79 7.34 -14.95 17.09
C PHE A 79 7.24 -16.31 17.79
N VAL A 80 6.03 -16.72 18.18
CA VAL A 80 5.81 -18.04 18.81
C VAL A 80 6.19 -19.18 17.86
N VAL A 81 5.75 -19.11 16.60
CA VAL A 81 6.07 -20.13 15.58
C VAL A 81 7.58 -20.20 15.32
N SER A 82 8.25 -19.05 15.25
CA SER A 82 9.71 -18.97 15.10
C SER A 82 10.45 -19.67 16.23
N ILE A 83 10.06 -19.44 17.49
CA ILE A 83 10.69 -20.10 18.65
C ILE A 83 10.45 -21.60 18.61
N LEU A 84 9.24 -22.05 18.28
CA LEU A 84 8.91 -23.47 18.18
C LEU A 84 9.74 -24.18 17.10
N MET A 85 9.92 -23.52 15.95
CA MET A 85 10.74 -24.05 14.86
C MET A 85 12.23 -24.12 15.21
N ASP A 86 12.72 -23.16 16.01
CA ASP A 86 14.11 -23.15 16.47
C ASP A 86 14.39 -24.27 17.50
N GLN A 87 13.46 -24.49 18.43
CA GLN A 87 13.63 -25.50 19.48
C GLN A 87 13.35 -26.94 19.02
N PHE A 88 12.42 -27.14 18.08
CA PHE A 88 11.96 -28.47 17.68
C PHE A 88 12.12 -28.71 16.17
N ASN A 89 13.02 -29.63 15.80
CA ASN A 89 13.22 -30.04 14.40
C ASN A 89 11.92 -30.60 13.76
N PHE A 90 11.04 -31.22 14.56
CA PHE A 90 9.73 -31.64 14.09
C PHE A 90 8.84 -30.46 13.68
N ALA A 91 8.80 -29.40 14.51
CA ALA A 91 8.05 -28.18 14.21
C ALA A 91 8.63 -27.45 12.98
N TYR A 92 9.96 -27.38 12.85
CA TYR A 92 10.61 -26.83 11.65
C TYR A 92 10.13 -27.56 10.39
N ARG A 93 10.19 -28.88 10.35
CA ARG A 93 9.78 -29.68 9.18
C ARG A 93 8.29 -29.56 8.86
N GLY A 94 7.44 -29.38 9.88
CA GLY A 94 5.99 -29.22 9.71
C GLY A 94 5.57 -27.81 9.28
N PHE A 95 6.04 -26.78 9.96
CA PHE A 95 5.60 -25.40 9.74
C PHE A 95 6.35 -24.70 8.60
N TYR A 96 7.64 -25.01 8.37
CA TYR A 96 8.43 -24.32 7.36
C TYR A 96 7.80 -24.37 5.96
N PRO A 97 7.33 -25.53 5.45
CA PRO A 97 6.67 -25.57 4.14
C PRO A 97 5.38 -24.75 4.09
N LEU A 98 4.58 -24.78 5.17
CA LEU A 98 3.33 -24.01 5.25
C LEU A 98 3.60 -22.51 5.23
N VAL A 99 4.58 -22.03 6.00
CA VAL A 99 4.99 -20.62 6.01
C VAL A 99 5.44 -20.17 4.61
N VAL A 100 6.25 -20.97 3.92
CA VAL A 100 6.69 -20.63 2.56
C VAL A 100 5.50 -20.56 1.59
N ILE A 101 4.53 -21.46 1.69
CA ILE A 101 3.31 -21.42 0.86
C ILE A 101 2.50 -20.14 1.13
N THR A 102 2.38 -19.70 2.38
CA THR A 102 1.62 -18.46 2.66
C THR A 102 2.22 -17.23 1.98
N GLN A 103 3.53 -17.21 1.72
CA GLN A 103 4.21 -16.11 1.04
C GLN A 103 4.01 -16.10 -0.49
N THR A 104 3.57 -17.21 -1.08
CA THR A 104 3.33 -17.28 -2.53
C THR A 104 1.90 -16.94 -2.93
N ILE A 105 0.96 -16.94 -1.98
CA ILE A 105 -0.44 -16.61 -2.23
C ILE A 105 -0.58 -15.08 -2.34
N PRO A 106 -1.07 -14.55 -3.47
CA PRO A 106 -1.30 -13.13 -3.60
C PRO A 106 -2.43 -12.67 -2.69
N THR A 107 -2.25 -11.52 -2.03
CA THR A 107 -3.23 -10.96 -1.08
C THR A 107 -4.61 -10.75 -1.70
N ILE A 108 -4.67 -10.42 -3.00
CA ILE A 108 -5.93 -10.20 -3.72
C ILE A 108 -6.78 -11.49 -3.84
N ALA A 109 -6.16 -12.68 -3.81
CA ALA A 109 -6.86 -13.96 -3.83
C ALA A 109 -7.44 -14.33 -2.46
N ILE A 110 -6.89 -13.79 -1.38
CA ILE A 110 -7.31 -14.08 0.00
C ILE A 110 -8.59 -13.29 0.36
N ALA A 111 -8.71 -12.06 -0.15
CA ALA A 111 -9.85 -11.18 0.13
C ALA A 111 -11.24 -11.84 -0.05
N PRO A 112 -11.58 -12.48 -1.20
CA PRO A 112 -12.89 -13.12 -1.36
C PRO A 112 -13.12 -14.32 -0.43
N LEU A 113 -12.08 -15.05 -0.04
CA LEU A 113 -12.19 -16.15 0.91
C LEU A 113 -12.52 -15.65 2.32
N LEU A 114 -11.90 -14.55 2.73
CA LEU A 114 -12.19 -13.91 4.01
C LEU A 114 -13.62 -13.38 4.07
N VAL A 115 -14.12 -12.75 2.99
CA VAL A 115 -15.52 -12.35 2.88
C VAL A 115 -16.42 -13.58 3.03
N LEU A 116 -16.19 -14.65 2.26
CA LEU A 116 -17.03 -15.85 2.34
C LEU A 116 -17.03 -16.51 3.74
N TRP A 117 -15.90 -16.50 4.45
CA TRP A 117 -15.82 -17.06 5.81
C TRP A 117 -16.42 -16.16 6.88
N MET A 118 -16.29 -14.84 6.75
CA MET A 118 -16.72 -13.88 7.77
C MET A 118 -18.13 -13.32 7.53
N GLY A 119 -18.74 -13.61 6.37
CA GLY A 119 -20.08 -13.16 5.97
C GLY A 119 -20.06 -11.80 5.30
#